data_AF-A0A9W8F3W2-F1
#
_entry.id   AF-A0A9W8F3W2-F1
#
_cell.length_a   1.000
_cell.length_b   1.000
_cell.length_c   1.000
_cell.angle_alpha   90.00
_cell.angle_beta   90.00
_cell.angle_gamma   90.00
#
_symmetry.space_group_name_H-M   'P 1'
#
loop_
_entity.id
_entity.type
_entity.pdbx_description
1 polymer ?
#
loop_
_entity_poly.entity_id
_entity_poly.type
_entity_poly.pdbx_seq_one_letter_code
_entity_poly.pdbx_strand_id
1 'polypeptide(L)'
;MASGAGYRGTNRCFPLWEDFQQCFFSSQEKKRADCVPAAEDYLECLHHFKEISRVRAIQTVERDNYNKSKANGTDHKIISLSAPGGGGA
;
A
#
# COMPACT_ATOMS: atom_id res chain seq x y z
N MET A 1 -4.45 -5.83 26.67
CA MET A 1 -4.61 -5.93 25.20
C MET A 1 -3.37 -5.31 24.56
N ALA A 2 -2.63 -6.04 23.74
CA ALA A 2 -1.44 -5.52 23.03
C ALA A 2 -1.82 -4.97 21.63
N SER A 3 -3.03 -4.43 21.50
CA SER A 3 -3.58 -3.84 20.28
C SER A 3 -2.83 -2.53 19.98
N GLY A 4 -1.64 -2.66 19.38
CA GLY A 4 -0.80 -1.51 19.03
C GLY A 4 0.71 -1.71 19.22
N ALA A 5 1.13 -2.72 19.99
CA ALA A 5 2.55 -2.97 20.24
C ALA A 5 3.18 -3.82 19.12
N GLY A 6 4.22 -3.30 18.49
CA GLY A 6 5.10 -3.97 17.55
C GLY A 6 6.51 -4.16 18.12
N TYR A 7 7.42 -4.73 17.31
CA TYR A 7 8.75 -5.15 17.74
C TYR A 7 9.66 -4.01 18.26
N ARG A 8 9.46 -2.77 17.79
CA ARG A 8 10.27 -1.59 18.17
C ARG A 8 9.45 -0.47 18.83
N GLY A 9 8.27 -0.78 19.37
CA GLY A 9 7.32 0.22 19.86
C GLY A 9 6.00 0.11 19.10
N THR A 10 5.35 1.23 18.79
CA THR A 10 4.05 1.23 18.09
C THR A 10 4.13 0.52 16.73
N ASN A 11 3.13 -0.31 16.42
CA ASN A 11 3.06 -1.00 15.14
C ASN A 11 2.90 0.02 13.97
N ARG A 12 3.35 -0.36 12.76
CA ARG A 12 3.40 0.56 11.60
C ARG A 12 2.04 1.13 11.19
N CYS A 13 0.98 0.33 11.30
CA CYS A 13 -0.37 0.68 10.84
C CYS A 13 -1.29 1.11 11.99
N PHE A 14 -0.73 1.38 13.19
CA PHE A 14 -1.50 1.72 14.37
C PHE A 14 -2.24 3.05 14.24
N PRO A 15 -1.66 4.11 13.63
CA PRO A 15 -2.40 5.37 13.45
C PRO A 15 -3.68 5.18 12.63
N LEU A 16 -3.63 4.37 11.56
CA LEU A 16 -4.80 4.07 10.73
C LEU A 16 -5.85 3.24 11.47
N TRP A 17 -5.40 2.35 12.35
CA TRP A 17 -6.31 1.63 13.25
C TRP A 17 -6.98 2.58 14.24
N GLU A 18 -6.24 3.54 14.79
CA GLU A 18 -6.78 4.56 15.69
C GLU A 18 -7.85 5.41 15.00
N ASP A 19 -7.58 5.88 13.77
CA ASP A 19 -8.53 6.65 12.97
C ASP A 19 -9.83 5.87 12.70
N PHE A 20 -9.71 4.59 12.36
CA PHE A 20 -10.87 3.71 12.19
C PHE A 20 -11.64 3.55 13.50
N GLN A 21 -10.96 3.31 14.62
CA GLN A 21 -11.60 3.17 15.94
C GLN A 21 -12.30 4.45 16.36
N GLN A 22 -11.68 5.62 16.16
CA GLN A 22 -12.28 6.92 16.45
C GLN A 22 -13.56 7.12 15.64
N CYS A 23 -13.56 6.79 14.35
CA CYS A 23 -14.76 6.84 13.51
C CYS A 23 -15.83 5.83 13.96
N PHE A 24 -15.43 4.59 14.25
CA PHE A 24 -16.34 3.50 14.60
C PHE A 24 -17.03 3.72 15.96
N PHE A 25 -16.31 4.28 16.94
CA PHE A 25 -16.85 4.57 18.27
C PHE A 25 -17.63 5.88 18.33
N SER A 26 -17.30 6.86 17.50
CA SER A 26 -18.06 8.13 17.41
C SER A 26 -19.36 8.00 16.61
N SER A 27 -19.49 6.96 15.77
CA SER A 27 -20.66 6.75 14.91
C SER A 27 -21.74 5.87 15.55
N GLN A 28 -23.01 6.29 15.38
CA GLN A 28 -24.17 5.42 15.62
C GLN A 28 -24.24 4.34 14.52
N GLU A 29 -24.87 3.19 14.80
CA GLU A 29 -24.88 2.00 13.91
C GLU A 29 -25.09 2.28 12.41
N LYS A 30 -26.00 3.19 12.06
CA LYS A 30 -26.30 3.54 10.65
C LYS A 30 -25.18 4.33 9.95
N LYS A 31 -24.32 5.01 10.71
CA LYS A 31 -23.19 5.81 10.22
C LYS A 31 -21.86 5.05 10.26
N ARG A 32 -21.84 3.80 10.77
CA ARG A 32 -20.62 2.97 10.75
C ARG A 32 -20.18 2.61 9.32
N ALA A 33 -21.11 2.60 8.37
CA ALA A 33 -20.79 2.46 6.95
C ALA A 33 -19.94 3.62 6.42
N ASP A 34 -20.04 4.81 7.02
CA ASP A 34 -19.24 5.98 6.63
C ASP A 34 -17.76 5.82 7.04
N CYS A 35 -17.46 4.87 7.94
CA CYS A 35 -16.09 4.56 8.39
C CYS A 35 -15.39 3.51 7.53
N VAL A 36 -16.04 3.00 6.48
CA VAL A 36 -15.44 2.05 5.53
C VAL A 36 -14.13 2.58 4.91
N PRO A 37 -13.99 3.86 4.50
CA PRO A 37 -12.73 4.36 3.96
C PRO A 37 -11.55 4.21 4.94
N ALA A 38 -11.75 4.53 6.22
CA ALA A 38 -10.71 4.36 7.24
C ALA A 38 -10.35 2.87 7.47
N ALA A 39 -11.34 1.98 7.36
CA ALA A 39 -11.09 0.53 7.41
C ALA A 39 -10.30 0.05 6.19
N GLU A 40 -10.60 0.57 4.99
CA GLU A 40 -9.85 0.24 3.78
C GLU A 40 -8.40 0.71 3.85
N ASP A 41 -8.14 1.90 4.41
CA ASP A 41 -6.78 2.41 4.57
C ASP A 41 -5.96 1.56 5.55
N TYR A 42 -6.57 1.12 6.65
CA TYR A 42 -5.93 0.19 7.58
C TYR A 42 -5.58 -1.15 6.91
N LEU A 43 -6.50 -1.73 6.14
CA LEU A 43 -6.28 -2.98 5.40
C LEU A 43 -5.25 -2.81 4.27
N GLU A 44 -5.21 -1.64 3.64
CA GLU A 44 -4.21 -1.29 2.64
C GLU A 44 -2.82 -1.27 3.27
N CYS A 45 -2.63 -0.60 4.41
CA CYS A 45 -1.33 -0.59 5.10
C CYS A 45 -0.86 -1.99 5.56
N LEU A 46 -1.79 -2.88 5.92
CA LEU A 46 -1.44 -4.24 6.34
C LEU A 46 -0.99 -5.15 5.18
N HIS A 47 -1.61 -4.98 4.01
CA HIS A 47 -1.49 -5.95 2.91
C HIS A 47 -0.94 -5.38 1.60
N HIS A 48 -0.89 -4.06 1.46
CA HIS A 48 -0.38 -3.32 0.31
C HIS A 48 -0.99 -3.76 -1.04
N PHE A 49 -2.25 -4.23 -1.07
CA PHE A 49 -2.86 -4.75 -2.30
C PHE A 49 -2.95 -3.68 -3.41
N LYS A 50 -3.39 -2.47 -3.04
CA LYS A 50 -3.53 -1.34 -3.97
C LYS A 50 -2.14 -0.86 -4.42
N GLU A 51 -1.17 -0.79 -3.52
CA GLU A 51 0.21 -0.44 -3.86
C GLU A 51 0.88 -1.46 -4.79
N ILE A 52 0.82 -2.76 -4.46
CA ILE A 52 1.43 -3.83 -5.27
C ILE A 52 0.82 -3.88 -6.67
N SER A 53 -0.51 -3.76 -6.79
CA SER A 53 -1.17 -3.74 -8.10
C SER A 53 -0.76 -2.53 -8.94
N ARG A 54 -0.67 -1.34 -8.34
CA ARG A 54 -0.21 -0.12 -9.01
C ARG A 54 1.24 -0.23 -9.47
N VAL A 55 2.14 -0.72 -8.61
CA VAL A 55 3.55 -0.90 -8.95
C VAL A 55 3.70 -1.88 -10.11
N ARG A 56 2.95 -3.00 -10.11
CA ARG A 56 2.95 -3.95 -11.24
C ARG A 56 2.48 -3.32 -12.55
N ALA A 57 1.43 -2.50 -12.50
CA ALA A 57 0.94 -1.80 -13.70
C ALA A 57 1.99 -0.84 -14.26
N ILE A 58 2.64 -0.04 -13.40
CA ILE A 58 3.71 0.88 -13.79
C ILE A 58 4.90 0.11 -14.38
N GLN A 59 5.34 -0.96 -13.73
CA GLN A 59 6.45 -1.78 -14.22
C GLN A 59 6.22 -2.36 -15.61
N THR A 60 4.98 -2.78 -15.92
CA THR A 60 4.62 -3.27 -17.25
C THR A 60 4.76 -2.16 -18.29
N VAL A 61 4.21 -0.97 -18.00
CA VAL A 61 4.29 0.19 -18.90
C VAL A 61 5.73 0.65 -19.12
N GLU A 62 6.53 0.72 -18.05
CA GLU A 62 7.96 1.09 -18.13
C GLU A 62 8.76 0.09 -18.98
N ARG A 63 8.48 -1.22 -18.84
CA ARG A 63 9.11 -2.25 -19.66
C ARG A 63 8.76 -2.11 -21.14
N ASP A 64 7.50 -1.82 -21.44
CA ASP A 64 7.04 -1.63 -22.82
C ASP A 64 7.66 -0.38 -23.45
N ASN A 65 7.77 0.71 -22.69
CA ASN A 65 8.43 1.94 -23.11
C ASN A 65 9.92 1.71 -23.38
N TYR A 66 10.60 0.96 -22.50
CA TYR A 66 12.00 0.57 -22.70
C TYR A 66 12.22 -0.23 -23.99
N ASN A 67 11.36 -1.23 -24.24
CA ASN A 67 11.48 -2.05 -25.45
C ASN A 67 11.30 -1.22 -26.74
N LYS A 68 10.36 -0.26 -26.73
CA LYS A 68 10.15 0.67 -27.85
C LYS A 68 11.34 1.61 -28.03
N SER A 69 11.89 2.15 -26.94
CA SER A 69 13.01 3.08 -27.03
C SER A 69 14.28 2.41 -27.54
N LYS A 70 14.53 1.16 -27.10
CA LYS A 70 15.63 0.33 -27.60
C LYS A 70 15.50 0.05 -29.10
N ALA A 71 14.29 -0.19 -29.60
CA ALA A 71 14.04 -0.35 -31.04
C ALA A 71 14.30 0.94 -31.84
N ASN A 72 14.05 2.11 -31.23
CA ASN A 72 14.29 3.43 -31.82
C ASN A 72 15.74 3.93 -31.65
N GLY A 73 16.64 3.13 -31.05
CA GLY A 73 18.06 3.48 -30.86
C GLY A 73 18.34 4.45 -29.70
N THR A 74 17.36 4.72 -28.84
CA THR A 74 17.52 5.55 -27.63
C THR A 74 17.37 4.69 -26.37
N ASP A 75 18.46 4.45 -25.64
CA ASP A 75 18.41 3.69 -24.38
C ASP A 75 17.85 4.56 -23.24
N HIS A 76 16.65 4.21 -22.75
CA HIS A 76 16.10 4.73 -21.49
C HIS A 76 16.30 3.69 -20.39
N LYS A 77 16.49 4.10 -19.13
CA LYS A 77 16.66 3.16 -18.01
C LYS A 77 15.31 2.79 -17.42
N ILE A 78 15.02 1.49 -17.25
CA ILE A 78 13.85 1.03 -16.51
C ILE A 78 14.00 1.45 -15.04
N ILE A 79 13.00 2.13 -14.49
CA ILE A 79 12.92 2.39 -13.05
C ILE A 79 12.61 1.07 -12.35
N SER A 80 13.59 0.51 -11.64
CA SER A 80 13.40 -0.68 -10.81
C SER A 80 12.63 -0.32 -9.54
N LEU A 81 11.30 -0.36 -9.61
CA LEU A 81 10.44 -0.28 -8.44
C LEU A 81 10.51 -1.64 -7.72
N SER A 82 11.56 -1.90 -6.95
CA SER A 82 11.62 -3.12 -6.13
C SER A 82 10.43 -3.14 -5.18
N ALA A 83 9.62 -4.20 -5.23
CA ALA A 83 8.65 -4.47 -4.17
C ALA A 83 9.40 -4.60 -2.84
N PRO A 84 8.96 -3.95 -1.75
CA PRO A 84 9.63 -4.09 -0.46
C PRO A 84 9.26 -5.47 0.11
N GLY A 85 10.09 -6.49 -0.15
CA GLY A 85 9.93 -7.81 0.46
C GLY A 85 10.22 -9.00 -0.45
N GLY A 86 11.42 -9.04 -1.01
CA GLY A 86 11.97 -10.21 -1.69
C GLY A 86 13.43 -10.45 -1.30
N GLY A 87 13.75 -10.24 -0.02
CA GLY A 87 15.04 -10.62 0.55
C GLY A 87 14.97 -12.08 0.96
N GLY A 88 15.46 -12.97 0.08
CA GLY A 88 15.76 -14.34 0.46
C GLY A 88 16.88 -14.35 1.49
N ALA A 89 16.58 -14.97 2.63
CA ALA A 89 17.50 -15.67 3.51
C ALA A 89 16.70 -16.80 4.16
#